data_AF-A0A4Q6I6N0-F1
#
_entry.id   AF-A0A4Q6I6N0-F1
#
_cell.length_a   1.000
_cell.length_b   1.000
_cell.length_c   1.000
_cell.angle_alpha   90.00
_cell.angle_beta   90.00
_cell.angle_gamma   90.00
#
_symmetry.space_group_name_H-M   'P 1'
#
loop_
_entity.id
_entity.type
_entity.pdbx_description
1 polymer ?
#
loop_
_entity_poly.entity_id
_entity_poly.type
_entity_poly.pdbx_seq_one_letter_code
_entity_poly.pdbx_strand_id
1 'polypeptide(L)'
;LLLVRYLAPSPLETIRCVAQTRHRHRCTRPVLPPERPAGRWRLLPTGPHRGQLALPDTLMAVYDLGHLPHAEQRRWRAQHCPAHASPPSAADLALAAWQVFDPLLHVAYIHARLPHPPASPRSEA
;
A
#
# COMPACT_ATOMS: atom_id res chain seq x y z
N LEU A 1 -3.68 -10.26 -9.63
CA LEU A 1 -3.45 -10.29 -8.17
C LEU A 1 -1.99 -10.68 -7.95
N LEU A 2 -1.21 -9.84 -7.26
CA LEU A 2 0.21 -10.11 -7.03
C LEU A 2 0.49 -11.10 -5.90
N LEU A 3 -0.54 -11.60 -5.20
CA LEU A 3 -0.51 -12.64 -4.13
C LEU A 3 0.52 -12.43 -3.01
N VAL A 4 1.21 -11.29 -2.98
CA VAL A 4 2.22 -10.92 -2.00
C VAL A 4 1.69 -9.75 -1.19
N ARG A 5 1.86 -9.82 0.14
CA ARG A 5 1.61 -8.71 1.06
C ARG A 5 2.91 -7.96 1.29
N TYR A 6 2.82 -6.64 1.37
CA TYR A 6 3.96 -5.76 1.60
C TYR A 6 3.72 -4.90 2.84
N LEU A 7 4.79 -4.63 3.59
CA LEU A 7 4.85 -3.53 4.53
C LEU A 7 5.25 -2.25 3.80
N ALA A 8 4.53 -1.18 4.12
CA ALA A 8 4.86 0.15 3.70
C ALA A 8 6.01 0.72 4.54
N PRO A 9 6.88 1.57 3.96
CA PRO A 9 7.94 2.24 4.72
C PRO A 9 7.42 3.34 5.66
N SER A 10 6.18 3.80 5.47
CA SER A 10 5.55 4.89 6.21
C SER A 10 4.02 4.82 6.04
N PRO A 11 3.23 5.62 6.79
CA PRO A 11 1.79 5.75 6.54
C PRO A 11 1.48 6.06 5.08
N LEU A 12 0.42 5.45 4.53
CA LEU A 12 0.12 5.43 3.09
C LEU A 12 0.03 6.83 2.47
N GLU A 13 -0.48 7.79 3.24
CA GLU A 13 -0.69 9.19 2.87
C GLU A 13 0.65 9.93 2.66
N THR A 14 1.72 9.43 3.27
CA THR A 14 3.05 10.04 3.26
C THR A 14 4.03 9.35 2.30
N ILE A 15 3.66 8.19 1.75
CA ILE A 15 4.53 7.42 0.84
C ILE A 15 4.73 8.23 -0.44
N ARG A 16 5.98 8.63 -0.69
CA ARG A 16 6.35 9.42 -1.87
C ARG A 16 6.69 8.54 -3.05
N CYS A 17 6.42 9.08 -4.24
CA CYS A 17 6.84 8.49 -5.49
C CYS A 17 8.37 8.28 -5.55
N VAL A 18 8.81 7.19 -6.19
CA VAL A 18 10.24 6.91 -6.41
C VAL A 18 10.78 7.48 -7.72
N ALA A 19 9.89 7.86 -8.63
CA ALA A 19 10.26 8.38 -9.94
C ALA A 19 10.99 9.72 -9.86
N GLN A 20 11.83 9.95 -10.85
CA GLN A 20 12.56 11.18 -11.07
C GLN A 20 11.67 12.23 -11.75
N THR A 21 11.78 13.48 -11.30
CA THR A 21 11.17 14.64 -11.97
C THR A 21 12.01 15.10 -13.15
N ARG A 22 11.46 15.98 -14.00
CA ARG A 22 12.23 16.64 -15.09
C ARG A 22 13.47 17.39 -14.59
N HIS A 23 13.43 17.89 -13.35
CA HIS A 23 14.55 18.58 -12.70
C HIS A 23 15.53 17.64 -11.98
N ARG A 24 15.48 16.33 -12.27
CA ARG A 24 16.35 15.29 -11.71
C ARG A 24 16.24 15.04 -10.20
N HIS A 25 15.28 15.66 -9.52
CA HIS A 25 14.97 15.37 -8.12
C HIS A 25 13.93 14.27 -7.97
N ARG A 26 13.91 13.62 -6.80
CA ARG A 26 12.85 12.64 -6.46
C ARG A 26 11.49 13.35 -6.44
N CYS A 27 10.49 12.71 -7.02
CA CYS A 27 9.13 13.22 -6.98
C CYS A 27 8.61 13.28 -5.53
N THR A 28 8.08 14.44 -5.14
CA THR A 28 7.51 14.69 -3.81
C THR A 28 6.04 14.30 -3.71
N ARG A 29 5.37 13.99 -4.84
CA ARG A 29 3.95 13.63 -4.86
C ARG A 29 3.73 12.28 -4.19
N PRO A 30 2.63 12.12 -3.43
CA PRO A 30 2.30 10.86 -2.79
C PRO A 30 1.90 9.80 -3.82
N VAL A 31 2.08 8.54 -3.46
CA VAL A 31 1.57 7.39 -4.22
C VAL A 31 0.04 7.34 -4.15
N LEU A 32 -0.55 7.68 -3.00
CA LEU A 32 -2.00 7.86 -2.83
C LEU A 32 -2.34 9.35 -2.83
N PRO A 33 -2.68 9.96 -3.97
CA PRO A 33 -3.27 11.29 -3.96
C PRO A 33 -4.75 11.24 -3.53
N PRO A 34 -5.28 12.33 -2.97
CA PRO A 34 -6.63 12.38 -2.40
C PRO A 34 -7.75 12.10 -3.43
N GLU A 35 -7.50 12.34 -4.71
CA GLU A 35 -8.51 12.29 -5.78
C GLU A 35 -8.59 10.94 -6.51
N ARG A 36 -7.81 9.93 -6.11
CA ARG A 36 -7.76 8.62 -6.80
C ARG A 36 -8.45 7.51 -6.02
N PRO A 37 -8.92 6.46 -6.72
CA PRO A 37 -9.49 5.30 -6.06
C PRO A 37 -8.46 4.70 -5.10
N ALA A 38 -8.83 4.76 -3.82
CA ALA A 38 -8.06 4.20 -2.73
C ALA A 38 -8.23 2.68 -2.67
N GLY A 39 -7.23 2.00 -2.14
CA GLY A 39 -7.41 0.67 -1.59
C GLY A 39 -8.44 0.70 -0.45
N ARG A 40 -8.86 -0.48 0.00
CA ARG A 40 -9.80 -0.61 1.12
C ARG A 40 -9.13 -1.38 2.24
N TRP A 41 -9.28 -0.93 3.47
CA TRP A 41 -8.85 -1.72 4.61
C TRP A 41 -9.74 -2.95 4.76
N ARG A 42 -9.14 -4.14 4.83
CA ARG A 42 -9.83 -5.42 5.05
C ARG A 42 -9.08 -6.24 6.09
N LEU A 43 -9.82 -7.02 6.88
CA LEU A 43 -9.21 -8.03 7.73
C LEU A 43 -8.96 -9.29 6.90
N LEU A 44 -7.70 -9.72 6.82
CA LEU A 44 -7.29 -10.94 6.13
C LEU A 44 -6.49 -11.83 7.08
N PRO A 45 -6.57 -13.17 6.96
CA PRO A 45 -5.74 -14.07 7.74
C PRO A 45 -4.24 -13.82 7.48
N THR A 46 -3.44 -13.72 8.53
CA THR A 46 -1.97 -13.61 8.45
C THR A 46 -1.29 -14.93 8.11
N GLY A 47 -2.03 -16.03 8.24
CA GLY A 47 -1.57 -17.39 7.96
C GLY A 47 -1.00 -17.56 6.55
N PRO A 48 -0.08 -18.52 6.39
CA PRO A 48 0.63 -18.72 5.15
C PRO A 48 -0.30 -19.16 4.03
N HIS A 49 -0.03 -18.67 2.82
CA HIS A 49 -0.78 -19.08 1.63
C HIS A 49 -0.39 -20.48 1.11
N ARG A 50 0.63 -21.14 1.70
CA ARG A 50 1.01 -22.57 1.51
C ARG A 50 2.21 -22.92 2.40
N GLY A 51 2.15 -24.05 3.12
CA GLY A 51 3.33 -24.78 3.62
C GLY A 51 4.09 -24.24 4.84
N GLN A 52 3.61 -23.23 5.57
CA GLN A 52 4.21 -22.84 6.87
C GLN A 52 3.29 -23.28 8.03
N LEU A 53 3.88 -23.38 9.23
CA LEU A 53 3.19 -23.71 10.49
C LEU A 53 1.90 -22.89 10.63
N ALA A 54 0.82 -23.56 11.02
CA ALA A 54 -0.46 -22.90 11.30
C ALA A 54 -0.25 -21.90 12.44
N LEU A 55 -0.09 -20.62 12.08
CA LEU A 55 -0.27 -19.55 13.05
C LEU A 55 -1.74 -19.60 13.51
N PRO A 56 -2.03 -19.29 14.78
CA PRO A 56 -3.41 -19.06 15.21
C PRO A 56 -4.10 -18.14 14.20
N ASP A 57 -5.40 -18.34 13.93
CA ASP A 57 -6.22 -17.59 12.95
C ASP A 57 -6.23 -16.08 13.22
N THR A 58 -5.08 -15.46 12.99
CA THR A 58 -4.81 -14.09 13.38
C THR A 58 -5.18 -13.27 12.18
N LEU A 59 -6.18 -12.41 12.37
CA LEU A 59 -6.58 -11.46 11.35
C LEU A 59 -5.66 -10.24 11.41
N MET A 60 -5.37 -9.68 10.23
CA MET A 60 -4.63 -8.44 10.09
C MET A 60 -5.36 -7.48 9.16
N ALA A 61 -5.39 -6.21 9.55
CA ALA A 61 -5.81 -5.12 8.69
C ALA A 61 -4.80 -4.94 7.54
N VAL A 62 -5.26 -5.20 6.33
CA VAL A 62 -4.49 -5.05 5.09
C VAL A 62 -5.15 -3.99 4.23
N TYR A 63 -4.34 -3.09 3.68
CA TYR A 63 -4.79 -2.16 2.65
C TYR A 63 -4.88 -2.89 1.31
N ASP A 64 -6.09 -3.33 0.97
CA ASP A 64 -6.35 -4.16 -0.19
C ASP A 64 -6.50 -3.36 -1.48
N LEU A 65 -5.67 -3.70 -2.46
CA LEU A 65 -5.71 -3.18 -3.82
C LEU A 65 -6.42 -4.14 -4.80
N GLY A 66 -6.89 -5.30 -4.34
CA GLY A 66 -7.42 -6.37 -5.19
C GLY A 66 -8.61 -5.98 -6.05
N HIS A 67 -9.42 -5.02 -5.59
CA HIS A 67 -10.56 -4.47 -6.32
C HIS A 67 -10.17 -3.40 -7.35
N LEU A 68 -8.94 -2.88 -7.31
CA LEU A 68 -8.47 -1.86 -8.25
C LEU A 68 -8.04 -2.49 -9.58
N PRO A 69 -8.11 -1.74 -10.70
CA PRO A 69 -7.57 -2.19 -11.98
C PRO A 69 -6.11 -2.65 -11.87
N HIS A 70 -5.72 -3.65 -12.66
CA HIS A 70 -4.37 -4.21 -12.61
C HIS A 70 -3.26 -3.16 -12.80
N ALA A 71 -3.50 -2.14 -13.64
CA ALA A 71 -2.59 -1.01 -13.81
C ALA A 71 -2.33 -0.24 -12.51
N GLU A 72 -3.37 -0.03 -11.70
CA GLU A 72 -3.26 0.60 -10.38
C GLU A 72 -2.49 -0.30 -9.40
N GLN A 73 -2.75 -1.60 -9.39
CA GLN A 73 -1.98 -2.54 -8.56
C GLN A 73 -0.48 -2.51 -8.91
N ARG A 74 -0.13 -2.48 -10.20
CA ARG A 74 1.27 -2.37 -10.64
C ARG A 74 1.89 -1.02 -10.29
N ARG A 75 1.14 0.08 -10.45
CA ARG A 75 1.57 1.43 -10.07
C ARG A 75 1.93 1.50 -8.59
N TRP A 76 1.07 0.96 -7.73
CA TRP A 76 1.32 0.86 -6.30
C TRP A 76 2.59 0.06 -6.02
N ARG A 77 2.74 -1.13 -6.64
CA ARG A 77 3.96 -1.95 -6.49
C ARG A 77 5.23 -1.24 -6.98
N ALA A 78 5.14 -0.42 -8.02
CA ALA A 78 6.24 0.42 -8.50
C ALA A 78 6.49 1.66 -7.61
N GLN A 79 5.61 1.94 -6.63
CA GLN A 79 5.65 3.14 -5.80
C GLN A 79 5.62 4.43 -6.64
N HIS A 80 4.76 4.47 -7.66
CA HIS A 80 4.60 5.62 -8.54
C HIS A 80 3.37 6.45 -8.20
N CYS A 81 3.52 7.77 -8.20
CA CYS A 81 2.36 8.67 -8.24
C CYS A 81 1.68 8.58 -9.62
N PRO A 82 0.40 8.94 -9.75
CA PRO A 82 -0.31 8.86 -11.03
C PRO A 82 0.38 9.53 -12.20
N ALA A 83 0.97 10.69 -11.96
CA ALA A 83 1.64 11.47 -13.00
C ALA A 83 2.86 10.74 -13.59
N HIS A 84 3.53 9.89 -12.80
CA HIS A 84 4.69 9.11 -13.26
C HIS A 84 4.34 7.68 -13.65
N ALA A 85 3.08 7.26 -13.46
CA ALA A 85 2.57 5.98 -13.95
C ALA A 85 2.13 6.04 -15.42
N SER A 86 1.86 7.24 -15.93
CA SER A 86 1.47 7.48 -17.33
C SER A 86 2.70 7.53 -18.25
N PRO A 87 2.67 6.86 -19.41
CA PRO A 87 3.72 6.98 -20.40
C PRO A 87 3.87 8.41 -20.95
N PRO A 88 5.11 8.86 -21.26
CA PRO A 88 6.37 8.16 -21.01
C PRO A 88 6.70 8.15 -19.51
N SER A 89 6.95 6.96 -18.96
CA SER A 89 7.33 6.81 -17.55
C SER A 89 8.71 7.43 -17.35
N ALA A 90 8.84 8.27 -16.33
CA ALA A 90 10.15 8.73 -15.89
C ALA A 90 10.94 7.57 -15.28
N ALA A 91 12.27 7.68 -15.30
CA ALA A 91 13.16 6.73 -14.63
C ALA A 91 12.98 6.81 -13.10
N ASP A 92 13.25 5.70 -12.41
CA ASP A 92 13.24 5.65 -10.95
C ASP A 92 14.54 6.21 -10.38
N LEU A 93 14.42 7.14 -9.41
CA LEU A 93 15.56 7.70 -8.70
C LEU A 93 15.86 6.94 -7.40
N ALA A 94 14.91 6.13 -6.93
CA ALA A 94 15.04 5.28 -5.75
C ALA A 94 14.37 3.93 -6.00
N LEU A 95 14.77 2.90 -5.25
CA LEU A 95 14.03 1.64 -5.24
C LEU A 95 12.69 1.83 -4.52
N ALA A 96 11.68 1.06 -4.96
CA ALA A 96 10.45 0.92 -4.21
C ALA A 96 10.77 0.35 -2.82
N ALA A 97 10.36 1.06 -1.78
CA ALA A 97 10.70 0.79 -0.39
C ALA A 97 9.71 -0.19 0.27
N TRP A 98 9.01 -1.00 -0.54
CA TRP A 98 8.12 -2.04 -0.05
C TRP A 98 8.94 -3.19 0.53
N GLN A 99 8.65 -3.59 1.75
CA GLN A 99 9.22 -4.80 2.36
C GLN A 99 8.22 -5.95 2.22
N VAL A 100 8.67 -7.14 1.81
CA VAL A 100 7.78 -8.32 1.78
C VAL A 100 7.36 -8.66 3.21
N PHE A 101 6.06 -8.79 3.43
CA PHE A 101 5.53 -9.14 4.74
C PHE A 101 5.74 -10.64 5.02
N ASP A 102 6.40 -10.90 6.13
CA ASP A 102 6.56 -12.23 6.75
C ASP A 102 5.90 -12.19 8.14
N PRO A 103 4.87 -13.00 8.41
CA PRO A 103 4.13 -12.94 9.67
C PRO A 103 4.96 -13.33 10.90
N LEU A 104 6.04 -14.10 10.74
CA LEU A 104 6.93 -14.47 11.84
C LEU A 104 7.89 -13.34 12.18
N LEU A 105 8.43 -12.66 11.17
CA LEU A 105 9.38 -11.56 11.36
C LEU A 105 8.69 -10.22 11.68
N HIS A 106 7.43 -10.06 11.29
CA HIS A 106 6.71 -8.78 11.34
C HIS A 106 5.50 -8.81 12.27
N VAL A 107 5.54 -9.61 13.33
CA VAL A 107 4.45 -9.75 14.31
C VAL A 107 3.99 -8.39 14.87
N ALA A 108 4.90 -7.44 15.07
CA ALA A 108 4.60 -6.11 15.58
C ALA A 108 3.67 -5.28 14.66
N TYR A 109 3.59 -5.63 13.37
CA TYR A 109 2.75 -4.96 12.38
C TYR A 109 1.39 -5.67 12.18
N ILE A 110 1.12 -6.73 12.94
CA ILE A 110 -0.15 -7.44 12.89
C ILE A 110 -1.17 -6.71 13.77
N HIS A 111 -2.09 -6.00 13.12
CA HIS A 111 -3.20 -5.31 13.79
C HIS A 111 -4.53 -5.98 13.44
N ALA A 112 -5.20 -6.56 14.44
CA ALA A 112 -6.47 -7.28 14.27
C ALA A 112 -7.71 -6.36 14.18
N ARG A 113 -7.52 -5.03 14.14
CA ARG A 113 -8.61 -4.05 14.03
C ARG A 113 -8.38 -3.17 12.82
N LEU A 114 -9.44 -2.87 12.09
CA LEU A 114 -9.39 -1.90 11.01
C LEU A 114 -9.05 -0.51 11.58
N PRO A 115 -8.21 0.29 10.92
CA PRO A 115 -8.06 1.69 11.27
C PRO A 115 -9.42 2.38 11.14
N HIS A 116 -9.87 3.06 12.20
CA HIS A 116 -11.16 3.75 12.20
C HIS A 116 -11.16 4.80 11.08
N PRO A 117 -12.28 4.99 10.36
CA PRO A 117 -12.42 6.18 9.54
C PRO A 117 -12.31 7.42 10.45
N PRO A 118 -11.76 8.56 9.98
CA PRO A 118 -11.91 9.81 10.69
C PRO A 118 -13.41 10.02 10.91
N ALA A 119 -13.79 10.33 12.15
CA ALA A 119 -15.19 10.56 12.51
C ALA A 119 -15.80 11.54 11.50
N SER A 120 -16.85 11.10 10.80
CA SER A 120 -17.67 12.02 10.02
C SER A 120 -18.14 13.12 10.97
N PRO A 121 -18.03 14.42 10.63
CA PRO A 121 -18.73 15.42 11.39
C PRO A 121 -20.22 15.05 11.34
N ARG A 122 -20.76 14.80 12.53
CA ARG A 122 -22.18 14.65 12.76
C ARG A 122 -22.81 15.95 12.28
N SER A 123 -23.47 15.93 11.12
CA SER A 123 -24.37 17.01 10.75
C SER A 123 -25.55 16.91 11.70
N GLU A 124 -25.48 17.68 12.79
CA GLU A 124 -26.62 17.97 13.64
C GLU A 124 -27.63 18.82 12.85
N ALA A 125 -28.89 18.40 12.98
CA ALA A 125 -30.16 19.14 12.89
C ALA A 125 -30.44 19.98 11.65
#